data_AF-A0A7W1HNS7-F1
#
_entry.id   AF-A0A7W1HNS7-F1
#
_cell.length_a   1.000
_cell.length_b   1.000
_cell.length_c   1.000
_cell.angle_alpha   90.00
_cell.angle_beta   90.00
_cell.angle_gamma   90.00
#
_symmetry.space_group_name_H-M   'P 1'
#
loop_
_entity.id
_entity.type
_entity.pdbx_description
1 polymer ?
#
loop_
_entity_poly.entity_id
_entity_poly.type
_entity_poly.pdbx_seq_one_letter_code
_entity_poly.pdbx_strand_id
1 'polypeptide(L)'
;MIRWRVRWYWYVVAIGLPLAVVMLTAGLNVALGASAPSMVQFSSVSTILLVFAVRLVNPGDGPMGEEPGWRGFALPGLQSSLSPLVSTVLLAVLVTGWHVPILFLEEGGLQPSFFVGYLLGSVAVTFWYTWMFNHTGGSVLITIISHSAQGTITVSGFWSAGADLAQANLLFGVVASAVAIGLVLFDWKAWRGPAPAPATTVLSAPPTPREAAPVTPA
;
A
#
# COMPACT_ATOMS: atom_id res chain seq x y z
N MET A 1 14.75 -6.99 -4.56
CA MET A 1 13.91 -5.99 -3.87
C MET A 1 13.57 -4.82 -4.79
N ILE A 2 14.54 -4.03 -5.26
CA ILE A 2 14.31 -2.98 -6.26
C ILE A 2 14.41 -3.57 -7.68
N ARG A 3 13.28 -3.66 -8.39
CA ARG A 3 13.21 -4.14 -9.79
C ARG A 3 12.63 -3.05 -10.68
N TRP A 4 13.47 -2.42 -11.49
CA TRP A 4 13.06 -1.34 -12.39
C TRP A 4 12.72 -1.81 -13.80
N ARG A 5 13.21 -2.99 -14.21
CA ARG A 5 12.89 -3.59 -15.52
C ARG A 5 11.54 -4.31 -15.47
N VAL A 6 10.46 -3.52 -15.36
CA VAL A 6 9.07 -4.00 -15.42
C VAL A 6 8.35 -3.33 -16.60
N ARG A 7 7.22 -3.89 -17.03
CA ARG A 7 6.47 -3.36 -18.17
C ARG A 7 5.97 -1.94 -17.84
N TRP A 8 6.15 -1.00 -18.78
CA TRP A 8 5.94 0.44 -18.54
C TRP A 8 4.56 0.81 -17.98
N TYR A 9 3.51 0.09 -18.38
CA TYR A 9 2.15 0.37 -17.91
C TYR A 9 1.99 0.13 -16.40
N TRP A 10 2.88 -0.64 -15.74
CA TRP A 10 2.87 -0.76 -14.28
C TRP A 10 3.24 0.53 -13.57
N TYR A 11 4.08 1.37 -14.18
CA TYR A 11 4.34 2.72 -13.67
C TYR A 11 3.10 3.61 -13.82
N VAL A 12 2.38 3.47 -14.93
CA VAL A 12 1.12 4.18 -15.14
C VAL A 12 0.06 3.73 -14.14
N VAL A 13 -0.04 2.43 -13.85
CA VAL A 13 -0.95 1.90 -12.82
C VAL A 13 -0.53 2.38 -11.44
N ALA A 14 0.76 2.35 -11.11
CA ALA A 14 1.27 2.77 -9.81
C ALA A 14 0.90 4.21 -9.47
N ILE A 15 0.98 5.12 -10.44
CA ILE A 15 0.62 6.54 -10.25
C ILE A 15 -0.88 6.76 -10.47
N GLY A 16 -1.43 6.21 -11.55
CA GLY A 16 -2.78 6.49 -11.99
C GLY A 16 -3.86 5.90 -11.08
N LEU A 17 -3.66 4.72 -10.50
CA LEU A 17 -4.64 4.09 -9.62
C LEU A 17 -4.93 4.91 -8.35
N PRO A 18 -3.92 5.28 -7.52
CA PRO A 18 -4.19 6.07 -6.33
C PRO A 18 -4.77 7.46 -6.67
N LEU A 19 -4.29 8.10 -7.75
CA LEU A 19 -4.83 9.39 -8.17
C LEU A 19 -6.28 9.28 -8.64
N ALA A 20 -6.64 8.26 -9.42
CA ALA A 20 -8.01 8.04 -9.86
C ALA A 20 -8.95 7.84 -8.68
N VAL A 21 -8.53 7.08 -7.67
CA VAL A 21 -9.31 6.82 -6.45
C VAL A 21 -9.53 8.11 -5.67
N VAL A 22 -8.49 8.92 -5.48
CA VAL A 22 -8.58 10.22 -4.79
C VAL A 22 -9.47 11.21 -5.55
N MET A 23 -9.32 11.32 -6.87
CA MET A 23 -10.14 12.24 -7.67
C MET A 23 -11.60 11.79 -7.74
N LEU A 24 -11.87 10.48 -7.86
CA LEU A 24 -13.22 9.94 -7.79
C LEU A 24 -13.84 10.22 -6.41
N THR A 25 -13.07 10.02 -5.35
CA THR A 25 -13.50 10.31 -3.97
C THR A 25 -13.86 11.79 -3.81
N ALA A 26 -13.01 12.70 -4.29
CA ALA A 26 -13.26 14.13 -4.22
C ALA A 26 -14.54 14.52 -4.98
N GLY A 27 -14.74 13.97 -6.18
CA GLY A 27 -15.96 14.19 -6.97
C GLY A 27 -17.21 13.67 -6.27
N LEU A 28 -17.16 12.47 -5.69
CA LEU A 28 -18.27 11.90 -4.92
C LEU A 28 -18.55 12.72 -3.65
N ASN A 29 -17.52 13.23 -2.97
CA ASN A 29 -17.69 14.02 -1.77
C ASN A 29 -18.48 15.31 -2.05
N VAL A 30 -18.10 16.03 -3.12
CA VAL A 30 -18.82 17.23 -3.59
C VAL A 30 -20.23 16.88 -4.06
N ALA A 31 -20.40 15.80 -4.82
CA ALA A 31 -21.71 15.34 -5.29
C ALA A 31 -22.67 14.99 -4.14
N LEU A 32 -22.13 14.61 -2.99
CA LEU A 32 -22.88 14.30 -1.76
C LEU A 32 -23.01 15.50 -0.82
N GLY A 33 -22.67 16.71 -1.27
CA GLY A 33 -22.96 17.97 -0.57
C GLY A 33 -21.79 18.59 0.18
N ALA A 34 -20.57 18.06 0.06
CA ALA A 34 -19.38 18.73 0.59
C ALA A 34 -19.08 20.04 -0.16
N SER A 35 -18.35 20.94 0.49
CA SER A 35 -17.85 22.16 -0.14
C SER A 35 -16.90 21.86 -1.30
N ALA A 36 -16.72 22.83 -2.20
CA ALA A 36 -15.78 22.70 -3.31
C ALA A 36 -14.34 22.47 -2.79
N PRO A 37 -13.54 21.61 -3.45
CA PRO A 37 -12.19 21.29 -3.01
C PRO A 37 -11.31 22.54 -3.05
N SER A 38 -10.55 22.75 -1.98
CA SER A 38 -9.52 23.78 -1.89
C SER A 38 -8.24 23.32 -2.59
N MET A 39 -7.60 24.22 -3.31
CA MET A 39 -6.29 23.99 -3.92
C MET A 39 -5.15 24.65 -3.13
N VAL A 40 -5.43 25.22 -1.95
CA VAL A 40 -4.46 26.00 -1.16
C VAL A 40 -3.25 25.15 -0.75
N GLN A 41 -3.46 23.86 -0.45
CA GLN A 41 -2.37 22.92 -0.11
C GLN A 41 -1.51 22.57 -1.35
N PHE A 42 -2.04 22.74 -2.57
CA PHE A 42 -1.38 22.44 -3.84
C PHE A 42 -0.81 23.72 -4.47
N SER A 43 0.13 24.35 -3.77
CA SER A 43 0.69 25.66 -4.12
C SER A 43 1.18 25.78 -5.57
N SER A 44 1.86 24.76 -6.10
CA SER A 44 2.26 24.69 -7.51
C SER A 44 2.50 23.24 -7.96
N VAL A 45 2.47 23.00 -9.28
CA VAL A 45 2.86 21.72 -9.88
C VAL A 45 4.31 21.37 -9.52
N SER A 46 5.21 22.35 -9.50
CA SER A 46 6.61 22.14 -9.10
C SER A 46 6.73 21.64 -7.67
N THR A 47 5.91 22.16 -6.75
CA THR A 47 5.87 21.70 -5.35
C THR A 47 5.34 20.29 -5.24
N ILE A 48 4.28 19.94 -5.98
CA ILE A 48 3.74 18.58 -6.03
C ILE A 48 4.81 17.59 -6.52
N LEU A 49 5.50 17.93 -7.62
CA LEU A 49 6.57 17.10 -8.17
C LEU A 49 7.76 16.99 -7.20
N LEU A 50 8.11 18.07 -6.51
CA LEU A 50 9.17 18.06 -5.50
C LEU A 50 8.81 17.18 -4.31
N VAL A 51 7.60 17.29 -3.77
CA VAL A 51 7.11 16.44 -2.67
C VAL A 51 7.17 14.98 -3.12
N PHE A 52 6.60 14.65 -4.27
CA PHE A 52 6.66 13.30 -4.82
C PHE A 52 8.10 12.79 -4.94
N ALA A 53 9.02 13.58 -5.49
CA ALA A 53 10.42 13.21 -5.64
C ALA A 53 11.12 13.00 -4.29
N VAL A 54 10.85 13.83 -3.29
CA VAL A 54 11.39 13.67 -1.94
C VAL A 54 10.85 12.39 -1.30
N ARG A 55 9.55 12.11 -1.41
CA ARG A 55 8.92 10.88 -0.88
C ARG A 55 9.50 9.60 -1.50
N LEU A 56 10.02 9.65 -2.72
CA LEU A 56 10.68 8.51 -3.38
C LEU A 56 12.04 8.15 -2.78
N VAL A 57 12.73 9.11 -2.13
CA VAL A 57 14.14 8.97 -1.72
C VAL A 57 14.38 9.29 -0.25
N ASN A 58 13.36 9.69 0.51
CA ASN A 58 13.49 9.96 1.95
C ASN A 58 13.20 8.69 2.76
N PRO A 59 14.20 8.07 3.42
CA PRO A 59 13.98 6.86 4.22
C PRO A 59 13.21 7.14 5.52
N GLY A 60 13.14 8.39 5.97
CA GLY A 60 12.33 8.80 7.11
C GLY A 60 10.87 9.06 6.76
N ASP A 61 10.50 8.95 5.48
CA ASP A 61 9.12 9.08 5.02
C ASP A 61 8.49 7.70 4.78
N GLY A 62 7.16 7.63 4.91
CA GLY A 62 6.38 6.39 4.88
C GLY A 62 6.74 5.43 3.73
N PRO A 63 6.75 5.86 2.45
CA PRO A 63 6.97 4.95 1.31
C PRO A 63 8.29 4.21 1.37
N MET A 64 9.40 4.93 1.56
CA MET A 64 10.72 4.30 1.54
C MET A 64 11.11 3.69 2.89
N GLY A 65 10.55 4.18 4.00
CA GLY A 65 10.71 3.57 5.33
C GLY A 65 9.91 2.28 5.52
N GLU A 66 8.75 2.16 4.87
CA GLU A 66 7.81 1.04 5.12
C GLU A 66 7.86 -0.05 4.06
N GLU A 67 7.87 0.29 2.77
CA GLU A 67 7.71 -0.69 1.68
C GLU A 67 8.83 -1.76 1.63
N PRO A 68 10.12 -1.45 1.92
CA PRO A 68 11.13 -2.49 2.06
C PRO A 68 10.82 -3.52 3.16
N GLY A 69 10.21 -3.09 4.26
CA GLY A 69 9.79 -3.98 5.34
C GLY A 69 8.54 -4.78 4.96
N TRP A 70 7.49 -4.12 4.49
CA TRP A 70 6.23 -4.79 4.17
C TRP A 70 6.30 -5.64 2.91
N ARG A 71 6.76 -5.08 1.79
CA ARG A 71 6.78 -5.75 0.47
C ARG A 71 8.13 -6.39 0.18
N GLY A 72 9.20 -5.88 0.76
CA GLY A 72 10.54 -6.45 0.58
C GLY A 72 10.86 -7.61 1.53
N PHE A 73 10.17 -7.74 2.66
CA PHE A 73 10.46 -8.77 3.67
C PHE A 73 9.22 -9.54 4.14
N ALA A 74 8.24 -8.87 4.75
CA ALA A 74 7.10 -9.54 5.39
C ALA A 74 6.21 -10.30 4.39
N LEU A 75 5.81 -9.64 3.28
CA LEU A 75 4.96 -10.24 2.26
C LEU A 75 5.64 -11.43 1.57
N PRO A 76 6.90 -11.36 1.06
CA PRO A 76 7.57 -12.51 0.48
C PRO A 76 7.72 -13.69 1.45
N GLY A 77 7.92 -13.41 2.74
CA GLY A 77 7.95 -14.42 3.80
C GLY A 77 6.60 -15.13 3.95
N LEU A 78 5.50 -14.36 4.09
CA LEU A 78 4.15 -14.92 4.18
C LEU A 78 3.75 -15.70 2.92
N GLN A 79 4.12 -15.20 1.74
CA GLN A 79 3.81 -15.84 0.45
C GLN A 79 4.63 -17.10 0.17
N SER A 80 5.65 -17.41 0.99
CA SER A 80 6.44 -18.65 0.85
C SER A 80 5.64 -19.91 1.22
N SER A 81 4.62 -19.76 2.05
CA SER A 81 3.79 -20.87 2.55
C SER A 81 2.28 -20.62 2.44
N LEU A 82 1.86 -19.38 2.17
CA LEU A 82 0.45 -18.98 2.05
C LEU A 82 0.16 -18.44 0.64
N SER A 83 -1.11 -18.47 0.24
CA SER A 83 -1.54 -17.83 -1.00
C SER A 83 -1.48 -16.29 -0.87
N PRO A 84 -1.30 -15.54 -1.98
CA PRO A 84 -1.29 -14.08 -1.95
C PRO A 84 -2.46 -13.45 -1.21
N LEU A 85 -3.65 -14.04 -1.32
CA LEU A 85 -4.85 -13.57 -0.61
C LEU A 85 -4.67 -13.64 0.90
N VAL A 86 -4.28 -14.80 1.42
CA VAL A 86 -4.10 -15.00 2.87
C VAL A 86 -2.93 -14.18 3.39
N SER A 87 -1.80 -14.15 2.67
CA SER A 87 -0.65 -13.31 3.01
C SER A 87 -1.04 -11.84 3.09
N THR A 88 -1.88 -11.36 2.16
CA THR A 88 -2.33 -9.96 2.13
C THR A 88 -3.30 -9.63 3.24
N VAL A 89 -4.22 -10.53 3.60
CA VAL A 89 -5.13 -10.32 4.74
C VAL A 89 -4.33 -10.18 6.03
N LEU A 90 -3.37 -11.08 6.28
CA LEU A 90 -2.51 -11.00 7.46
C LEU A 90 -1.68 -9.71 7.46
N LEU A 91 -1.08 -9.36 6.32
CA LEU A 91 -0.33 -8.13 6.19
C LEU A 91 -1.20 -6.89 6.40
N ALA A 92 -2.44 -6.89 5.89
CA ALA A 92 -3.36 -5.77 6.05
C ALA A 92 -3.72 -5.51 7.51
N VAL A 93 -3.86 -6.56 8.33
CA VAL A 93 -4.05 -6.41 9.78
C VAL A 93 -2.83 -5.76 10.43
N LEU A 94 -1.63 -6.22 10.10
CA LEU A 94 -0.37 -5.67 10.65
C LEU A 94 -0.16 -4.22 10.23
N VAL A 95 -0.33 -3.91 8.94
CA VAL A 95 -0.16 -2.57 8.39
C VAL A 95 -1.23 -1.63 8.94
N THR A 96 -2.49 -2.05 8.99
CA THR A 96 -3.57 -1.21 9.54
C THR A 96 -3.31 -0.91 11.02
N GLY A 97 -2.91 -1.92 11.80
CA GLY A 97 -2.52 -1.75 13.20
C GLY A 97 -1.32 -0.81 13.38
N TRP A 98 -0.32 -0.89 12.49
CA TRP A 98 0.83 0.02 12.47
C TRP A 98 0.43 1.49 12.28
N HIS A 99 -0.64 1.76 11.52
CA HIS A 99 -1.10 3.12 11.29
C HIS A 99 -2.03 3.66 12.38
N VAL A 100 -2.60 2.83 13.26
CA VAL A 100 -3.52 3.29 14.31
C VAL A 100 -2.97 4.46 15.15
N PRO A 101 -1.69 4.49 15.57
CA PRO A 101 -1.13 5.63 16.32
C PRO A 101 -1.24 6.97 15.60
N ILE A 102 -1.17 7.01 14.26
CA ILE A 102 -1.22 8.27 13.51
C ILE A 102 -2.58 8.95 13.61
N LEU A 103 -3.66 8.18 13.81
CA LEU A 103 -5.02 8.70 13.95
C LEU A 103 -5.21 9.53 15.23
N PHE A 104 -4.33 9.37 16.22
CA PHE A 104 -4.30 10.20 17.42
C PHE A 104 -3.54 11.51 17.24
N LEU A 105 -2.71 11.60 16.19
CA LEU A 105 -1.90 12.77 15.86
C LEU A 105 -2.55 13.64 14.78
N GLU A 106 -3.38 13.03 13.92
CA GLU A 106 -4.12 13.72 12.88
C GLU A 106 -5.32 14.49 13.45
N GLU A 107 -5.45 15.76 13.05
CA GLU A 107 -6.57 16.59 13.46
C GLU A 107 -7.89 16.01 12.92
N GLY A 108 -8.80 15.66 13.82
CA GLY A 108 -10.05 14.99 13.46
C GLY A 108 -9.92 13.50 13.15
N GLY A 109 -8.75 12.88 13.32
CA GLY A 109 -8.51 11.46 13.03
C GLY A 109 -9.38 10.50 13.85
N LEU A 110 -9.85 10.92 15.03
CA LEU A 110 -10.77 10.14 15.88
C LEU A 110 -12.26 10.36 15.57
N GLN A 111 -12.61 11.21 14.61
CA GLN A 111 -14.00 11.29 14.15
C GLN A 111 -14.41 9.95 13.53
N PRO A 112 -15.62 9.42 13.84
CA PRO A 112 -15.99 8.07 13.42
C PRO A 112 -15.86 7.78 11.92
N SER A 113 -16.29 8.71 11.06
CA SER A 113 -16.21 8.56 9.60
C SER A 113 -14.77 8.61 9.10
N PHE A 114 -13.94 9.52 9.64
CA PHE A 114 -12.51 9.57 9.34
C PHE A 114 -11.85 8.26 9.75
N PHE A 115 -12.02 7.85 11.01
CA PHE A 115 -11.40 6.68 11.60
C PHE A 115 -11.73 5.42 10.80
N VAL A 116 -13.02 5.15 10.56
CA VAL A 116 -13.47 3.97 9.79
C VAL A 116 -12.97 4.03 8.35
N GLY A 117 -13.06 5.20 7.71
CA GLY A 117 -12.57 5.41 6.35
C GLY A 117 -11.09 5.12 6.21
N TYR A 118 -10.29 5.57 7.17
CA TYR A 118 -8.85 5.35 7.21
C TYR A 118 -8.51 3.87 7.38
N LEU A 119 -9.16 3.15 8.31
CA LEU A 119 -8.91 1.72 8.50
C LEU A 119 -9.28 0.91 7.25
N LEU A 120 -10.44 1.18 6.64
CA LEU A 120 -10.85 0.55 5.39
C LEU A 120 -9.86 0.85 4.26
N GLY A 121 -9.43 2.12 4.16
CA GLY A 121 -8.43 2.57 3.20
C GLY A 121 -7.10 1.82 3.37
N SER A 122 -6.57 1.72 4.59
CA SER A 122 -5.31 1.03 4.89
C SER A 122 -5.34 -0.46 4.50
N VAL A 123 -6.45 -1.14 4.80
CA VAL A 123 -6.68 -2.53 4.37
C VAL A 123 -6.68 -2.59 2.84
N ALA A 124 -7.53 -1.80 2.17
CA ALA A 124 -7.69 -1.83 0.72
C ALA A 124 -6.39 -1.50 -0.05
N VAL A 125 -5.65 -0.51 0.43
CA VAL A 125 -4.34 -0.11 -0.10
C VAL A 125 -3.34 -1.26 0.01
N THR A 126 -3.43 -2.05 1.08
CA THR A 126 -2.56 -3.22 1.22
C THR A 126 -2.79 -4.24 0.10
N PHE A 127 -4.04 -4.45 -0.31
CA PHE A 127 -4.39 -5.33 -1.42
C PHE A 127 -3.85 -4.84 -2.76
N TRP A 128 -4.05 -3.58 -3.13
CA TRP A 128 -3.56 -3.13 -4.43
C TRP A 128 -2.02 -3.15 -4.52
N TYR A 129 -1.30 -2.96 -3.40
CA TYR A 129 0.16 -2.99 -3.39
C TYR A 129 0.65 -4.42 -3.54
N THR A 130 0.03 -5.38 -2.86
CA THR A 130 0.33 -6.80 -3.11
C THR A 130 0.05 -7.18 -4.56
N TRP A 131 -1.06 -6.73 -5.13
CA TRP A 131 -1.40 -7.03 -6.52
C TRP A 131 -0.33 -6.51 -7.49
N MET A 132 0.05 -5.24 -7.38
CA MET A 132 1.11 -4.64 -8.19
C MET A 132 2.47 -5.32 -7.95
N PHE A 133 2.82 -5.61 -6.70
CA PHE A 133 4.06 -6.27 -6.31
C PHE A 133 4.18 -7.65 -6.97
N ASN A 134 3.14 -8.47 -6.88
CA ASN A 134 3.14 -9.81 -7.47
C ASN A 134 3.21 -9.76 -9.00
N HIS A 135 2.45 -8.87 -9.64
CA HIS A 135 2.45 -8.76 -11.11
C HIS A 135 3.71 -8.14 -11.71
N THR A 136 4.52 -7.48 -10.88
CA THR A 136 5.81 -6.90 -11.27
C THR A 136 6.99 -7.79 -10.89
N GLY A 137 6.70 -9.05 -10.52
CA GLY A 137 7.71 -10.03 -10.13
C GLY A 137 8.41 -9.67 -8.83
N GLY A 138 7.70 -9.08 -7.87
CA GLY A 138 8.23 -8.69 -6.58
C GLY A 138 9.00 -7.36 -6.61
N SER A 139 8.51 -6.35 -7.33
CA SER A 139 9.13 -5.02 -7.36
C SER A 139 8.64 -4.14 -6.22
N VAL A 140 9.52 -3.89 -5.24
CA VAL A 140 9.27 -2.91 -4.18
C VAL A 140 9.29 -1.48 -4.74
N LEU A 141 10.02 -1.23 -5.84
CA LEU A 141 10.05 0.09 -6.47
C LEU A 141 8.66 0.54 -6.93
N ILE A 142 7.87 -0.38 -7.48
CA ILE A 142 6.51 -0.06 -7.95
C ILE A 142 5.59 0.30 -6.79
N THR A 143 5.72 -0.38 -5.64
CA THR A 143 4.92 -0.05 -4.47
C THR A 143 5.37 1.24 -3.81
N ILE A 144 6.68 1.54 -3.78
CA ILE A 144 7.21 2.86 -3.37
C ILE A 144 6.63 3.97 -4.25
N ILE A 145 6.66 3.82 -5.58
CA ILE A 145 6.11 4.84 -6.50
C ILE A 145 4.62 5.07 -6.23
N SER A 146 3.85 4.00 -6.06
CA SER A 146 2.41 4.11 -5.80
C SER A 146 2.12 4.73 -4.44
N HIS A 147 2.87 4.35 -3.41
CA HIS A 147 2.77 4.92 -2.07
C HIS A 147 3.21 6.39 -2.03
N SER A 148 4.26 6.77 -2.75
CA SER A 148 4.64 8.19 -2.91
C SER A 148 3.55 8.98 -3.64
N ALA A 149 2.93 8.44 -4.69
CA ALA A 149 1.84 9.10 -5.40
C ALA A 149 0.61 9.30 -4.50
N GLN A 150 0.20 8.24 -3.79
CA GLN A 150 -0.89 8.27 -2.81
C GLN A 150 -0.63 9.33 -1.72
N GLY A 151 0.60 9.38 -1.17
CA GLY A 151 0.95 10.32 -0.10
C GLY A 151 1.21 11.76 -0.58
N THR A 152 1.30 12.00 -1.88
CA THR A 152 1.51 13.36 -2.44
C THR A 152 0.19 14.08 -2.66
N ILE A 153 -0.84 13.37 -3.13
CA ILE A 153 -2.17 13.94 -3.36
C ILE A 153 -3.17 13.09 -2.58
N THR A 154 -3.67 13.65 -1.48
CA THR A 154 -4.62 13.01 -0.57
C THR A 154 -5.91 13.82 -0.46
N VAL A 155 -6.97 13.21 0.07
CA VAL A 155 -8.23 13.92 0.35
C VAL A 155 -8.05 15.05 1.39
N SER A 156 -7.09 14.91 2.31
CA SER A 156 -6.73 15.95 3.28
C SER A 156 -6.11 17.20 2.64
N GLY A 157 -5.64 17.11 1.40
CA GLY A 157 -5.18 18.28 0.65
C GLY A 157 -6.32 19.18 0.17
N PHE A 158 -7.55 18.65 0.07
CA PHE A 158 -8.70 19.37 -0.50
C PHE A 158 -9.61 20.04 0.53
N TRP A 159 -9.63 19.55 1.77
CA TRP A 159 -10.49 20.08 2.84
C TRP A 159 -9.73 20.19 4.16
N SER A 160 -10.02 21.23 4.93
CA SER A 160 -9.56 21.35 6.31
C SER A 160 -10.23 20.31 7.21
N ALA A 161 -9.67 20.08 8.39
CA ALA A 161 -10.28 19.23 9.41
C ALA A 161 -11.73 19.66 9.70
N GLY A 162 -12.66 18.69 9.64
CA GLY A 162 -14.09 18.96 9.72
C GLY A 162 -14.92 17.86 9.06
N ALA A 163 -16.23 18.10 8.93
CA ALA A 163 -17.19 17.13 8.41
C ALA A 163 -16.87 16.70 6.96
N ASP A 164 -16.52 17.64 6.09
CA ASP A 164 -16.22 17.37 4.68
C ASP A 164 -15.01 16.44 4.52
N LEU A 165 -13.95 16.65 5.32
CA LEU A 165 -12.77 15.79 5.31
C LEU A 165 -13.07 14.41 5.91
N ALA A 166 -13.85 14.35 6.99
CA ALA A 166 -14.21 13.09 7.62
C ALA A 166 -15.08 12.23 6.67
N GLN A 167 -16.01 12.87 5.94
CA GLN A 167 -16.78 12.23 4.87
C GLN A 167 -15.89 11.78 3.71
N ALA A 168 -14.95 12.63 3.26
CA ALA A 168 -14.02 12.28 2.20
C ALA A 168 -13.17 11.05 2.55
N ASN A 169 -12.71 10.94 3.81
CA ASN A 169 -11.96 9.77 4.28
C ASN A 169 -12.82 8.50 4.28
N LEU A 170 -14.07 8.58 4.73
CA LEU A 170 -15.01 7.45 4.66
C LEU A 170 -15.22 6.99 3.21
N LEU A 171 -15.49 7.94 2.31
CA LEU A 171 -15.66 7.67 0.88
C LEU A 171 -14.40 7.08 0.25
N PHE A 172 -13.22 7.60 0.61
CA PHE A 172 -11.94 7.04 0.17
C PHE A 172 -11.84 5.56 0.56
N GLY A 173 -12.12 5.24 1.84
CA GLY A 173 -12.11 3.87 2.33
C GLY A 173 -13.07 2.96 1.58
N VAL A 174 -14.28 3.43 1.28
CA VAL A 174 -15.29 2.69 0.50
C VAL A 174 -14.84 2.47 -0.95
N VAL A 175 -14.39 3.53 -1.64
CA VAL A 175 -13.94 3.46 -3.04
C VAL A 175 -12.71 2.56 -3.16
N ALA A 176 -11.72 2.73 -2.29
CA ALA A 176 -10.54 1.88 -2.25
C ALA A 176 -10.91 0.42 -1.99
N SER A 177 -11.83 0.15 -1.06
CA SER A 177 -12.33 -1.21 -0.79
C SER A 177 -13.01 -1.82 -2.00
N ALA A 178 -13.85 -1.06 -2.71
CA ALA A 178 -14.49 -1.52 -3.95
C ALA A 178 -13.45 -1.87 -5.02
N VAL A 179 -12.39 -1.05 -5.17
CA VAL A 179 -11.27 -1.34 -6.06
C VAL A 179 -10.54 -2.62 -5.63
N ALA A 180 -10.20 -2.77 -4.35
CA ALA A 180 -9.52 -3.95 -3.84
C ALA A 180 -10.34 -5.23 -4.07
N ILE A 181 -11.64 -5.20 -3.80
CA ILE A 181 -12.57 -6.30 -4.10
C ILE A 181 -12.58 -6.56 -5.61
N GLY A 182 -12.68 -5.52 -6.43
CA GLY A 182 -12.61 -5.63 -7.90
C GLY A 182 -11.33 -6.32 -8.38
N LEU A 183 -10.16 -5.96 -7.83
CA LEU A 183 -8.88 -6.60 -8.14
C LEU A 183 -8.85 -8.07 -7.71
N VAL A 184 -9.42 -8.40 -6.55
CA VAL A 184 -9.53 -9.78 -6.06
C VAL A 184 -10.42 -10.62 -6.96
N LEU A 185 -11.58 -10.10 -7.36
CA LEU A 185 -12.53 -10.80 -8.21
C LEU A 185 -12.01 -10.96 -9.64
N PHE A 186 -11.45 -9.89 -10.21
CA PHE A 186 -10.87 -9.87 -11.55
C PHE A 186 -9.73 -10.87 -11.69
N ASP A 187 -8.87 -10.96 -10.67
CA ASP A 187 -7.65 -11.75 -10.71
C ASP A 187 -7.65 -12.93 -9.73
N TRP A 188 -8.83 -13.49 -9.51
CA TRP A 188 -9.11 -14.48 -8.47
C TRP A 188 -8.14 -15.67 -8.47
N LYS A 189 -7.70 -16.10 -9.66
CA LYS A 189 -6.75 -17.21 -9.81
C LYS A 189 -5.37 -16.84 -9.28
N ALA A 190 -4.86 -15.63 -9.54
CA ALA A 190 -3.57 -15.19 -9.02
C ALA A 190 -3.61 -15.05 -7.49
N TRP A 191 -4.74 -14.62 -6.93
CA TRP A 191 -4.92 -14.45 -5.49
C TRP A 191 -4.95 -15.76 -4.69
N ARG A 192 -5.56 -16.81 -5.26
CA ARG A 192 -5.65 -18.14 -4.61
C ARG A 192 -4.52 -19.10 -4.98
N GLY A 193 -3.84 -18.86 -6.09
CA GLY A 193 -2.72 -19.67 -6.56
C GLY A 193 -1.44 -19.44 -5.73
N PRO A 194 -0.33 -20.10 -6.11
CA PRO A 194 0.97 -19.79 -5.55
C PRO A 194 1.40 -18.38 -5.97
N ALA A 195 2.06 -17.66 -5.06
CA ALA A 195 2.68 -16.39 -5.40
C ALA A 195 3.79 -16.60 -6.45
N PRO A 196 4.09 -15.59 -7.29
CA PRO A 196 5.21 -15.66 -8.22
C PRO A 196 6.51 -15.93 -7.46
N ALA A 197 7.30 -16.92 -7.89
CA ALA A 197 8.56 -17.28 -7.22
C ALA A 197 9.50 -16.09 -6.94
N PRO A 198 9.62 -15.06 -7.82
CA PRO A 198 10.47 -13.91 -7.52
C PRO A 198 9.91 -12.94 -6.45
N ALA A 199 8.65 -13.14 -6.05
CA ALA A 199 7.91 -12.42 -5.02
C ALA A 199 7.77 -13.22 -3.71
N THR A 200 8.50 -14.33 -3.56
CA THR A 200 8.59 -15.12 -2.32
C THR A 200 10.03 -15.17 -1.83
N THR A 201 10.19 -15.44 -0.53
CA THR A 201 11.51 -15.77 0.05
C THR A 201 11.73 -17.27 -0.05
N VAL A 202 12.92 -17.70 -0.48
CA VAL A 202 13.34 -19.10 -0.36
C VAL A 202 13.65 -19.36 1.11
N LEU A 203 12.84 -20.17 1.79
CA LEU A 203 13.19 -20.68 3.11
C LEU A 203 14.37 -21.64 2.92
N SER A 204 15.58 -21.21 3.29
CA SER A 204 16.71 -22.14 3.40
C SER A 204 16.34 -23.22 4.41
N ALA A 205 16.38 -24.49 3.99
CA ALA A 205 16.25 -25.60 4.94
C ALA A 205 17.35 -25.47 6.02
N PRO A 206 17.06 -25.84 7.28
CA PRO A 206 18.10 -25.91 8.31
C PRO A 206 19.24 -26.80 7.79
N PRO A 207 20.52 -26.44 8.07
CA PRO A 207 21.63 -27.29 7.68
C PRO A 207 21.42 -28.69 8.26
N THR A 208 21.51 -29.72 7.41
CA THR A 208 21.53 -31.11 7.87
C THR A 208 22.62 -31.27 8.93
N PRO A 209 22.34 -31.90 10.08
CA PRO A 209 23.36 -32.15 11.10
C PRO A 209 24.57 -32.80 10.42
N ARG A 210 25.77 -32.22 10.61
CA ARG A 210 27.01 -32.85 10.13
C ARG A 210 27.04 -34.26 10.71
N GLU A 211 27.11 -35.26 9.83
CA GLU A 211 27.39 -36.64 10.19
C GLU A 211 28.64 -36.63 11.09
N ALA A 212 28.50 -37.12 12.31
CA ALA A 212 29.61 -37.17 13.25
C ALA A 212 30.74 -37.99 12.60
N ALA A 213 31.93 -37.37 12.49
CA ALA A 213 33.09 -38.04 11.92
C ALA A 213 33.33 -39.38 12.66
N PRO A 214 33.64 -40.47 11.94
CA PRO A 214 33.88 -41.76 12.57
C PRO A 214 35.02 -41.62 13.58
N VAL A 215 34.75 -41.98 14.83
CA VAL A 215 35.76 -42.05 15.88
C VAL A 215 36.70 -43.21 15.51
N THR A 216 37.91 -42.90 15.09
CA THR A 216 38.97 -43.90 14.95
C THR A 216 39.33 -44.45 16.32
N PRO A 217 39.28 -45.79 16.54
CA PRO A 217 39.77 -46.39 17.77
C PRO A 217 41.29 -46.27 17.86
N ALA A 218 41.79 -45.99 19.06
CA ALA A 218 43.21 -45.97 19.42
C ALA A 218 43.77 -47.38 19.67
#